data_AF-A0A815W0T1-F1
#
_entry.id   AF-A0A815W0T1-F1
#
_cell.length_a   1.000
_cell.length_b   1.000
_cell.length_c   1.000
_cell.angle_alpha   90.00
_cell.angle_beta   90.00
_cell.angle_gamma   90.00
#
_symmetry.space_group_name_H-M   'P 1'
#
loop_
_entity.id
_entity.type
_entity.pdbx_description
1 polymer ?
#
loop_
_entity_poly.entity_id
_entity_poly.type
_entity_poly.pdbx_seq_one_letter_code
_entity_poly.pdbx_strand_id
1 'polypeptide(L)' 'REEMLRYFLSLLHYDEYSSILEQEKIDFCELPFIDERKLQSLGIPYGPSIRIIHEAQQYFTSLLTLKSNGIYV' A
#
# COMPACT_ATOMS: atom_id res chain seq x y z
N ARG A 1 3.81 -12.26 -4.82
CA ARG A 1 3.64 -10.83 -5.12
C ARG A 1 2.38 -10.31 -4.44
N GLU A 2 1.20 -10.85 -4.78
CA GLU A 2 -0.08 -10.63 -4.08
C GLU A 2 -0.02 -10.88 -2.55
N GLU A 3 0.81 -11.82 -2.09
CA GLU A 3 1.00 -12.11 -0.66
C GLU A 3 1.49 -10.90 0.17
N MET A 4 2.33 -10.03 -0.40
CA MET A 4 2.85 -8.84 0.32
C MET A 4 1.77 -7.78 0.48
N LEU A 5 0.94 -7.60 -0.55
CA LEU A 5 -0.21 -6.70 -0.49
C LEU A 5 -1.19 -7.16 0.58
N ARG A 6 -1.56 -8.44 0.58
CA ARG A 6 -2.46 -9.03 1.58
C ARG A 6 -1.90 -8.89 2.99
N TYR A 7 -0.63 -9.20 3.19
CA TYR A 7 0.03 -9.04 4.49
C TYR A 7 -0.01 -7.58 4.96
N PHE A 8 0.35 -6.64 4.09
CA PHE A 8 0.31 -5.21 4.39
C PHE A 8 -1.09 -4.72 4.78
N LEU A 9 -2.12 -5.11 4.02
CA LEU A 9 -3.51 -4.76 4.34
C LEU A 9 -3.96 -5.37 5.68
N SER A 10 -3.51 -6.59 5.99
CA SER A 10 -3.80 -7.25 7.26
C SER A 10 -3.22 -6.49 8.47
N LEU A 11 -2.00 -5.96 8.33
CA LEU A 11 -1.40 -5.08 9.35
C LEU A 11 -2.22 -3.80 9.61
N LEU A 12 -2.97 -3.37 8.60
CA LEU A 12 -3.86 -2.21 8.70
C LEU A 12 -5.30 -2.59 9.08
N HIS A 13 -5.64 -3.87 9.22
CA HIS A 13 -7.01 -4.36 9.37
C HIS A 13 -7.93 -3.95 8.20
N TYR A 14 -7.41 -4.11 6.97
CA TYR A 14 -8.04 -3.73 5.71
C TYR A 14 -8.03 -4.88 4.69
N ASP A 15 -8.05 -6.12 5.17
CA ASP A 15 -8.02 -7.34 4.37
C ASP A 15 -9.12 -7.37 3.29
N GLU A 16 -10.27 -6.73 3.55
CA GLU A 16 -11.41 -6.66 2.65
C GLU A 16 -11.10 -5.98 1.31
N TYR A 17 -10.07 -5.12 1.24
CA TYR A 17 -9.70 -4.42 0.01
C TYR A 17 -8.67 -5.17 -0.84
N SER A 18 -8.18 -6.33 -0.39
CA SER A 18 -7.20 -7.12 -1.15
C SER A 18 -7.70 -7.48 -2.55
N SER A 19 -8.93 -7.99 -2.63
CA SER A 19 -9.51 -8.48 -3.89
C SER A 19 -9.68 -7.37 -4.93
N ILE A 20 -10.05 -6.16 -4.52
CA ILE A 20 -10.26 -5.06 -5.46
C ILE A 20 -8.95 -4.48 -5.98
N LEU A 21 -7.92 -4.41 -5.13
CA LEU A 21 -6.60 -3.95 -5.53
C LEU A 21 -5.93 -4.96 -6.48
N GLU A 22 -6.07 -6.25 -6.22
CA GLU A 22 -5.56 -7.32 -7.09
C GLU A 22 -6.26 -7.32 -8.46
N GLN A 23 -7.56 -7.12 -8.51
CA GLN A 23 -8.31 -7.00 -9.77
C GLN A 23 -7.82 -5.83 -10.63
N GLU A 24 -7.49 -4.70 -9.99
CA GLU A 24 -6.89 -3.53 -10.64
C GLU A 24 -5.39 -3.67 -10.90
N LYS A 25 -4.80 -4.84 -10.57
CA LYS A 25 -3.37 -5.15 -10.67
C LYS A 25 -2.47 -4.22 -9.87
N ILE A 26 -3.00 -3.61 -8.81
CA ILE A 26 -2.25 -2.76 -7.89
C ILE A 26 -1.49 -3.67 -6.92
N ASP A 27 -0.17 -3.71 -7.02
CA ASP A 27 0.69 -4.48 -6.11
C ASP A 27 1.22 -3.61 -4.95
N PHE A 28 1.82 -4.23 -3.92
CA PHE A 28 2.41 -3.53 -2.77
C PHE A 28 3.48 -2.51 -3.19
N CYS A 29 4.26 -2.80 -4.24
CA CYS A 29 5.28 -1.89 -4.74
C CYS A 29 4.71 -0.65 -5.45
N GLU A 30 3.45 -0.70 -5.91
CA GLU A 30 2.82 0.42 -6.63
C GLU A 30 2.06 1.34 -5.69
N LEU A 31 1.50 0.79 -4.59
CA LEU A 31 0.76 1.54 -3.56
C LEU A 31 1.40 2.87 -3.12
N PRO A 32 2.73 2.99 -2.91
CA PRO A 32 3.34 4.26 -2.50
C PRO A 32 3.22 5.38 -3.54
N PHE A 33 2.93 5.03 -4.80
CA PHE A 33 2.96 5.94 -5.95
C PHE A 33 1.57 6.24 -6.53
N ILE A 34 0.51 5.65 -5.98
CA ILE A 34 -0.86 5.95 -6.41
C ILE A 34 -1.49 7.02 -5.50
N ASP A 35 -2.38 7.81 -6.09
CA ASP A 35 -3.17 8.83 -5.39
C ASP A 35 -4.33 8.17 -4.62
N GLU A 36 -4.65 8.65 -3.41
CA GLU A 36 -5.79 8.17 -2.62
C GLU A 36 -7.12 8.26 -3.38
N ARG A 37 -7.25 9.20 -4.32
CA ARG A 37 -8.42 9.34 -5.20
C ARG A 37 -8.61 8.13 -6.10
N LYS A 38 -7.53 7.45 -6.50
CA LYS A 38 -7.63 6.19 -7.27
C LYS A 38 -8.30 5.13 -6.41
N LEU A 39 -7.90 4.98 -5.15
CA LEU A 39 -8.55 4.04 -4.22
C LEU A 39 -10.03 4.38 -3.98
N GLN A 40 -10.33 5.67 -3.82
CA GLN A 40 -11.72 6.14 -3.69
C GLN A 40 -12.57 5.82 -4.92
N SER A 41 -12.00 5.95 -6.13
CA SER A 41 -12.70 5.60 -7.38
C SER A 41 -13.02 4.10 -7.50
N LEU A 42 -12.30 3.26 -6.77
CA LEU A 42 -12.56 1.82 -6.65
C LEU A 42 -13.64 1.52 -5.58
N GLY A 43 -14.13 2.51 -4.85
CA GLY A 43 -15.11 2.30 -3.79
C GLY A 43 -14.50 2.04 -2.42
N ILE A 44 -13.18 2.21 -2.25
CA ILE A 44 -12.55 2.22 -0.93
C ILE A 44 -12.89 3.55 -0.25
N PRO A 45 -13.45 3.56 0.98
CA PRO A 45 -13.84 4.81 1.63
C PRO A 45 -12.65 5.76 1.85
N TYR A 46 -12.93 7.06 2.02
CA TYR A 46 -11.92 8.11 2.15
C TYR A 46 -10.88 7.84 3.24
N GLY A 47 -11.32 7.48 4.45
CA GLY A 47 -10.43 7.19 5.59
C GLY A 47 -9.44 6.04 5.31
N PRO A 48 -9.92 4.83 4.95
CA PRO A 48 -9.07 3.72 4.53
C PRO A 48 -8.15 4.08 3.37
N SER A 49 -8.64 4.80 2.35
CA SER A 49 -7.82 5.21 1.20
C SER A 49 -6.61 6.03 1.64
N ILE A 50 -6.82 7.07 2.45
CA ILE A 50 -5.72 7.90 2.96
C ILE A 50 -4.74 7.08 3.78
N ARG A 51 -5.24 6.21 4.67
CA ARG A 51 -4.39 5.43 5.56
C ARG A 51 -3.54 4.42 4.79
N ILE A 52 -4.12 3.71 3.81
CA ILE A 52 -3.40 2.75 2.96
C ILE A 52 -2.25 3.43 2.22
N ILE A 53 -2.52 4.57 1.56
CA ILE A 53 -1.50 5.31 0.80
C ILE A 53 -0.42 5.88 1.72
N HIS A 54 -0.82 6.50 2.83
CA HIS A 54 0.12 7.09 3.77
C HIS A 54 1.08 6.04 4.35
N GLU A 55 0.57 4.91 4.81
CA GLU A 55 1.38 3.82 5.36
C GLU A 55 2.31 3.24 4.29
N ALA A 56 1.83 3.03 3.07
CA ALA A 56 2.67 2.55 1.97
C ALA A 56 3.84 3.52 1.67
N GLN A 57 3.58 4.83 1.67
CA GLN A 57 4.61 5.87 1.51
C GLN A 57 5.61 5.89 2.66
N GLN A 58 5.17 5.71 3.91
CA GLN A 58 6.06 5.61 5.07
C GLN A 58 6.97 4.38 4.97
N TYR A 59 6.41 3.21 4.60
CA TYR A 59 7.20 2.00 4.35
C TYR A 59 8.24 2.23 3.26
N PHE A 60 7.84 2.79 2.12
CA PHE A 60 8.76 3.05 1.02
C PHE A 60 9.88 4.03 1.40
N THR A 61 9.54 5.13 2.07
CA THR A 61 10.51 6.12 2.56
C THR A 61 11.50 5.49 3.55
N SER A 62 11.02 4.62 4.44
CA SER A 62 11.86 3.89 5.39
C SER A 62 12.84 2.97 4.66
N LEU A 63 12.37 2.24 3.64
CA LEU A 63 13.24 1.39 2.81
C LEU A 63 14.32 2.21 2.08
N LEU A 64 13.96 3.36 1.52
CA LEU A 64 14.93 4.25 0.88
C LEU A 64 15.97 4.78 1.87
N THR A 65 15.54 5.14 3.08
CA THR A 65 16.42 5.64 4.14
C THR A 65 17.39 4.56 4.62
N LEU A 66 16.91 3.32 4.78
CA LEU A 66 17.77 2.20 5.14
C LEU A 66 18.81 1.93 4.04
N LYS A 67 18.38 1.92 2.78
CA LYS A 67 19.28 1.75 1.63
C LYS A 67 20.31 2.87 1.53
N SER A 68 19.94 4.13 1.76
CA SER A 68 20.90 5.25 1.75
C SER A 68 21.94 5.15 2.85
N ASN A 69 21.60 4.49 3.96
CA ASN A 69 22.50 4.23 5.08
C ASN A 69 23.32 2.94 4.93
N GLY A 70 23.26 2.28 3.76
CA GLY A 70 23.98 1.03 3.50
C GLY A 70 23.39 -0.20 4.18
N ILE A 71 22.17 -0.11 4.72
CA ILE A 71 21.44 -1.23 5.31
C ILE A 71 20.57 -1.87 4.22
N TYR A 72 20.88 -3.12 3.88
CA TYR A 72 20.11 -3.93 2.95
C TYR A 72 19.15 -4.81 3.74
N VAL A 73 17.86 -4.51 3.64
CA VAL A 73 16.72 -5.30 4.15
C VAL A 73 16.12 -6.15 3.05
#